data_AF-A0A970B1V6-F1
#
_entry.id   AF-A0A970B1V6-F1
#
_cell.length_a   1.000
_cell.length_b   1.000
_cell.length_c   1.000
_cell.angle_alpha   90.00
_cell.angle_beta   90.00
_cell.angle_gamma   90.00
#
_symmetry.space_group_name_H-M   'P 1'
#
loop_
_entity.id
_entity.type
_entity.pdbx_description
1 polymer ?
#
loop_
_entity_poly.entity_id
_entity_poly.type
_entity_poly.pdbx_seq_one_letter_code
_entity_poly.pdbx_strand_id
1 'polypeptide(L)' 'DEMAGELLKRKISNIDKVKPDFISTGNIGCMTQISSGTQIPIVHTIEILNWYTGGEKPKAINLL' A
#
# COMPACT_ATOMS: atom_id res chain seq x y z
N ASP A 1 -11.68 -17.73 4.43
CA ASP A 1 -10.81 -17.66 3.22
C ASP A 1 -11.49 -17.04 2.01
N GLU A 2 -12.70 -17.45 1.62
CA GLU A 2 -13.43 -16.88 0.48
C GLU A 2 -13.74 -15.37 0.64
N MET A 3 -14.40 -14.96 1.74
CA MET A 3 -14.74 -13.55 1.99
C MET A 3 -13.51 -12.63 2.02
N ALA A 4 -12.38 -13.11 2.56
CA ALA A 4 -11.14 -12.34 2.62
C ALA A 4 -10.54 -12.14 1.21
N GLY A 5 -10.58 -13.19 0.37
CA GLY A 5 -10.16 -13.12 -1.02
C GLY A 5 -11.03 -12.20 -1.87
N GLU A 6 -12.35 -12.24 -1.69
CA GLU A 6 -13.26 -11.31 -2.36
C GLU A 6 -13.04 -9.85 -1.95
N LEU A 7 -12.84 -9.62 -0.65
CA LEU A 7 -12.53 -8.29 -0.15
C LEU A 7 -11.21 -7.77 -0.73
N LEU A 8 -10.18 -8.61 -0.81
CA LEU A 8 -8.91 -8.26 -1.46
C LEU A 8 -9.14 -7.87 -2.92
N LYS A 9 -9.81 -8.73 -3.71
CA LYS A 9 -10.11 -8.45 -5.12
C LYS A 9 -10.84 -7.11 -5.30
N ARG A 10 -11.84 -6.82 -4.44
CA ARG A 10 -12.59 -5.55 -4.47
C ARG A 10 -11.72 -4.34 -4.10
N LYS A 11 -10.82 -4.48 -3.13
CA LYS A 11 -9.85 -3.42 -2.77
C LYS A 11 -8.94 -3.11 -3.95
N ILE A 12 -8.27 -4.12 -4.51
CA ILE A 12 -7.34 -3.95 -5.63
C ILE A 12 -8.05 -3.33 -6.84
N SER A 13 -9.22 -3.86 -7.22
CA SER A 13 -10.00 -3.32 -8.34
C SER A 13 -10.36 -1.84 -8.17
N ASN A 14 -10.59 -1.36 -6.94
CA ASN A 14 -10.86 0.06 -6.71
C ASN A 14 -9.58 0.92 -6.66
N ILE A 15 -8.49 0.38 -6.13
CA ILE A 15 -7.18 1.04 -6.10
C ILE A 15 -6.66 1.26 -7.53
N ASP A 16 -6.77 0.25 -8.39
CA ASP A 16 -6.26 0.33 -9.77
C ASP A 16 -6.95 1.43 -10.60
N LYS A 17 -8.18 1.81 -10.26
CA LYS A 17 -8.93 2.88 -10.94
C LYS A 17 -8.26 4.25 -10.80
N VAL A 18 -7.57 4.50 -9.69
CA VAL A 18 -6.92 5.80 -9.44
C VAL A 18 -5.46 5.82 -9.88
N LYS A 19 -4.90 4.69 -10.32
CA LYS A 19 -3.51 4.53 -10.79
C LYS A 19 -2.49 5.22 -9.86
N PRO A 20 -2.45 4.84 -8.57
CA PRO A 20 -1.62 5.55 -7.60
C PRO A 20 -0.14 5.17 -7.77
N ASP A 21 0.74 6.11 -7.44
CA ASP A 21 2.18 5.85 -7.39
C ASP A 21 2.55 4.91 -6.21
N PHE A 22 1.82 5.01 -5.10
CA PHE A 22 1.96 4.15 -3.92
C PHE A 22 0.70 4.15 -3.05
N ILE A 23 0.58 3.16 -2.15
CA ILE A 23 -0.51 3.00 -1.19
C ILE A 23 0.03 3.24 0.22
N SER A 24 -0.63 4.10 1.00
CA SER A 24 -0.28 4.33 2.41
C SER A 24 -1.33 3.75 3.35
N THR A 25 -0.90 3.02 4.38
CA THR A 25 -1.80 2.53 5.44
C THR A 25 -1.06 2.37 6.77
N GLY A 26 -1.78 2.48 7.89
CA GLY A 26 -1.23 2.31 9.25
C GLY A 26 -1.49 0.92 9.86
N ASN A 27 -2.13 0.01 9.12
CA ASN A 27 -2.48 -1.32 9.64
C ASN A 27 -1.65 -2.39 8.94
N ILE A 28 -0.74 -3.02 9.67
CA ILE A 28 0.16 -4.08 9.15
C ILE A 28 -0.63 -5.21 8.51
N GLY A 29 -1.77 -5.61 9.08
CA GLY A 29 -2.65 -6.63 8.49
C GLY A 29 -3.20 -6.20 7.13
N CYS A 30 -3.55 -4.92 6.96
CA CYS A 30 -3.93 -4.39 5.66
C CYS A 30 -2.74 -4.34 4.68
N MET A 31 -1.54 -3.99 5.15
CA MET A 31 -0.33 -4.00 4.31
C MET A 31 -0.09 -5.40 3.76
N THR A 32 -0.07 -6.42 4.63
CA THR A 32 0.13 -7.82 4.24
C THR A 32 -0.98 -8.35 3.34
N GLN A 33 -2.24 -7.99 3.62
CA GLN A 33 -3.36 -8.43 2.78
C GLN A 33 -3.26 -7.82 1.37
N ILE A 34 -3.05 -6.50 1.27
CA ILE A 34 -3.04 -5.79 -0.01
C ILE A 34 -1.79 -6.15 -0.82
N SER A 35 -0.63 -6.31 -0.18
CA SER A 35 0.62 -6.67 -0.87
C SER A 35 0.54 -8.01 -1.61
N SER A 36 -0.32 -8.93 -1.16
CA SER A 36 -0.55 -10.19 -1.86
C SER A 36 -1.32 -10.05 -3.19
N GLY A 37 -1.90 -8.89 -3.47
CA GLY A 37 -2.76 -8.65 -4.63
C GLY A 37 -2.30 -7.56 -5.60
N THR A 38 -1.17 -6.89 -5.36
CA THR A 38 -0.66 -5.84 -6.25
C THR A 38 0.84 -5.62 -6.10
N GLN A 39 1.47 -5.13 -7.16
CA GLN A 39 2.88 -4.70 -7.17
C GLN A 39 3.06 -3.21 -6.88
N ILE A 40 1.96 -2.46 -6.72
CA ILE A 40 2.02 -1.03 -6.35
C ILE A 40 2.73 -0.91 -5.00
N PRO A 41 3.74 -0.03 -4.85
CA PRO A 41 4.44 0.17 -3.60
C PRO A 41 3.48 0.43 -2.44
N ILE A 42 3.69 -0.25 -1.31
CA ILE A 42 2.93 -0.04 -0.08
C ILE A 42 3.87 0.47 1.00
N VAL A 43 3.47 1.54 1.68
CA VAL A 43 4.25 2.20 2.74
C VAL A 43 3.41 2.38 3.99
N HIS A 44 4.05 2.37 5.15
CA HIS A 44 3.39 2.74 6.38
C HIS A 44 3.22 4.27 6.43
N THR A 45 2.07 4.75 6.93
CA THR A 45 1.80 6.19 7.00
C THR A 45 2.87 6.98 7.77
N ILE A 46 3.50 6.36 8.77
CA ILE A 46 4.61 7.01 9.52
C ILE A 46 5.84 7.26 8.66
N GLU A 47 6.14 6.42 7.67
CA GLU A 47 7.28 6.60 6.77
C GLU A 47 7.06 7.83 5.87
N ILE A 48 5.81 8.06 5.45
CA ILE A 48 5.42 9.26 4.71
C ILE A 48 5.54 10.51 5.58
N LEU A 49 5.10 10.45 6.83
CA LEU A 49 5.25 11.57 7.76
C LEU A 49 6.73 11.89 8.00
N ASN A 50 7.55 10.87 8.26
CA ASN A 50 8.98 11.03 8.43
C ASN A 50 9.62 11.70 7.21
N TRP A 51 9.31 11.23 6.00
CA TRP A 51 9.81 11.81 4.76
C TRP A 51 9.35 13.26 4.58
N TYR A 52 8.06 13.55 4.85
CA TYR A 52 7.52 14.89 4.77
C TYR A 52 8.20 15.86 5.75
N THR A 53 8.64 15.38 6.90
CA THR A 53 9.37 16.17 7.90
C THR A 53 10.89 16.23 7.68
N GLY A 54 11.38 15.82 6.50
CA GLY A 54 12.80 15.90 6.13
C GLY A 54 13.62 14.64 6.41
N GLY A 55 12.99 13.56 6.85
CA GLY A 55 13.61 12.24 7.00
C GLY A 55 13.77 11.51 5.65
N GLU A 56 14.27 10.28 5.71
CA GLU A 56 14.52 9.46 4.52
C GLU A 56 13.23 9.11 3.76
N LYS A 57 13.32 9.07 2.42
CA LYS A 57 12.26 8.59 1.54
C LYS A 57 11.99 7.10 1.78
N PRO A 58 10.72 6.63 1.83
CA PRO A 58 10.40 5.22 2.03
C PRO A 58 11.01 4.34 0.94
N LYS A 59 11.67 3.24 1.35
CA LYS A 59 12.40 2.35 0.43
C LYS A 59 11.51 1.74 -0.65
N ALA A 60 10.27 1.42 -0.30
CA ALA A 60 9.31 0.82 -1.23
C ALA A 60 9.02 1.70 -2.46
N ILE A 61 9.15 3.04 -2.33
CA ILE A 61 8.89 3.99 -3.43
C ILE A 61 10.08 4.05 -4.42
N ASN A 62 11.24 3.50 -4.09
CA ASN A 62 12.43 3.52 -4.97
C ASN A 62 12.57 2.28 -5.87
N LEU A 63 11.64 1.33 -5.79
CA LEU A 63 11.71 0.06 -6.54
C LEU A 63 11.04 0.11 -7.93
N LEU A 64 10.91 1.30 -8.53
CA LEU A 64 10.39 1.49 -9.91
C LEU A 64 11.53 1.75 -10.89
#